data_AF-F8C7J3-F1
#
_entry.id   AF-F8C7J3-F1
#
_cell.length_a   1.000
_cell.length_b   1.000
_cell.length_c   1.000
_cell.angle_alpha   90.00
_cell.angle_beta   90.00
_cell.angle_gamma   90.00
#
_symmetry.space_group_name_H-M   'P 1'
#
loop_
_entity.id
_entity.type
_entity.pdbx_description
1 polymer ?
#
loop_
_entity_poly.entity_id
_entity_poly.type
_entity_poly.pdbx_seq_one_letter_code
_entity_poly.pdbx_strand_id
1 'polypeptide(L)'
;MPPWHDWLEQQGIAVLGAPARLPSDQDIDKAEARLKVRFPASYRRFCTELGPGRLGDLLEFWVPWPVKGFFDVPRDIRARLSVVKDASGGGRQAVTEKAIQIGYVVLGGAPIPRVISSRSAELLLLPSEPTEGDECALYALDHRTSGAPPRLVKLARSFPSLVQEGFAAKRLCKLPFVAAPGADQFEMEYHPRELPAP
;
A
#
# COMPACT_ATOMS: atom_id res chain seq x y z
N MET A 1 19.18 3.89 6.85
CA MET A 1 18.54 2.87 6.00
C MET A 1 19.30 2.81 4.67
N PRO A 2 19.77 1.63 4.21
CA PRO A 2 20.41 1.45 2.91
C PRO A 2 19.50 1.89 1.73
N PRO A 3 20.02 1.99 0.50
CA PRO A 3 19.20 2.14 -0.70
C PRO A 3 18.14 1.04 -0.79
N TRP A 4 16.98 1.37 -1.34
CA TRP A 4 15.85 0.44 -1.44
C TRP A 4 16.17 -0.79 -2.27
N HIS A 5 16.89 -0.63 -3.38
CA HIS A 5 17.33 -1.74 -4.23
C HIS A 5 18.14 -2.77 -3.43
N ASP A 6 19.23 -2.34 -2.79
CA ASP A 6 20.10 -3.20 -2.00
C ASP A 6 19.33 -3.88 -0.87
N TRP A 7 18.44 -3.15 -0.21
CA TRP A 7 17.65 -3.69 0.88
C TRP A 7 16.66 -4.76 0.41
N LEU A 8 15.93 -4.50 -0.69
CA LEU A 8 15.01 -5.49 -1.26
C LEU A 8 15.74 -6.74 -1.76
N GLU A 9 16.90 -6.57 -2.37
CA GLU A 9 17.76 -7.67 -2.82
C GLU A 9 18.21 -8.53 -1.63
N GLN A 10 18.67 -7.92 -0.53
CA GLN A 10 19.03 -8.64 0.70
C GLN A 10 17.85 -9.44 1.30
N GLN A 11 16.61 -9.02 1.04
CA GLN A 11 15.41 -9.72 1.48
C GLN A 11 14.86 -10.70 0.44
N GLY A 12 15.52 -10.86 -0.71
CA GLY A 12 15.09 -11.75 -1.80
C GLY A 12 13.81 -11.28 -2.50
N ILE A 13 13.52 -9.97 -2.48
CA ILE A 13 12.31 -9.39 -3.06
C ILE A 13 12.61 -8.87 -4.46
N ALA A 14 11.98 -9.47 -5.47
CA ALA A 14 12.07 -8.99 -6.84
C ALA A 14 11.22 -7.73 -7.04
N VAL A 15 11.82 -6.72 -7.69
CA VAL A 15 11.12 -5.53 -8.18
C VAL A 15 10.69 -5.81 -9.62
N LEU A 16 9.39 -5.80 -9.88
CA LEU A 16 8.85 -6.06 -11.22
C LEU A 16 8.37 -4.77 -11.88
N GLY A 17 8.69 -4.62 -13.17
CA GLY A 17 8.16 -3.54 -14.00
C GLY A 17 8.81 -2.17 -13.79
N ALA A 18 10.10 -2.12 -13.42
CA ALA A 18 10.83 -0.87 -13.24
C ALA A 18 10.70 0.03 -14.49
N PRO A 19 10.21 1.28 -14.35
CA PRO A 19 9.99 2.15 -15.49
C PRO A 19 11.28 2.77 -16.03
N ALA A 20 11.23 3.24 -17.28
CA ALA A 20 12.38 3.84 -17.97
C ALA A 20 12.91 5.16 -17.36
N ARG A 21 12.12 5.81 -16.51
CA ARG A 21 12.46 7.05 -15.78
C ARG A 21 11.80 6.97 -14.42
N LEU A 22 12.40 7.53 -13.38
CA LEU A 22 11.81 7.67 -12.03
C LEU A 22 11.25 9.10 -11.81
N PRO A 23 10.36 9.33 -10.82
CA PRO A 23 9.95 10.66 -10.39
C PRO A 23 11.16 11.42 -9.86
N SER A 24 11.18 12.72 -10.08
CA SER A 24 12.12 13.62 -9.43
C SER A 24 11.56 14.15 -8.11
N ASP A 25 12.41 14.72 -7.25
CA ASP A 25 11.95 15.43 -6.05
C ASP A 25 10.94 16.54 -6.37
N GLN A 26 11.10 17.21 -7.51
CA GLN A 26 10.13 18.23 -7.95
C GLN A 26 8.75 17.65 -8.26
N ASP A 27 8.67 16.42 -8.79
CA ASP A 27 7.41 15.75 -9.08
C ASP A 27 6.69 15.39 -7.77
N ILE A 28 7.47 14.94 -6.78
CA ILE A 28 6.99 14.65 -5.41
C ILE A 28 6.48 15.93 -4.74
N ASP A 29 7.26 17.00 -4.77
CA ASP A 29 6.90 18.28 -4.15
C ASP A 29 5.64 18.88 -4.78
N LYS A 30 5.47 18.76 -6.09
CA LYS A 30 4.22 19.15 -6.78
C LYS A 30 3.02 18.34 -6.31
N ALA A 31 3.18 17.03 -6.12
CA ALA A 31 2.10 16.17 -5.64
C ALA A 31 1.75 16.46 -4.18
N GLU A 32 2.73 16.67 -3.31
CA GLU A 32 2.54 17.11 -1.93
C GLU A 32 1.81 18.44 -1.84
N ALA A 33 2.22 19.43 -2.65
CA ALA A 33 1.54 20.73 -2.73
C ALA A 33 0.09 20.59 -3.21
N ARG A 34 -0.16 19.78 -4.25
CA ARG A 34 -1.50 19.51 -4.77
C ARG A 34 -2.40 18.83 -3.74
N LEU A 35 -1.87 17.83 -3.03
CA LEU A 35 -2.62 17.06 -2.03
C LEU A 35 -2.73 17.78 -0.68
N LYS A 36 -1.90 18.80 -0.46
CA LYS A 36 -1.73 19.57 0.79
C LYS A 36 -1.29 18.67 1.94
N VAL A 37 -0.30 17.82 1.70
CA VAL A 37 0.28 16.89 2.68
C VAL A 37 1.78 16.80 2.47
N ARG A 38 2.52 16.31 3.46
CA ARG A 38 3.89 15.80 3.27
C ARG A 38 3.87 14.28 3.25
N PHE A 39 4.61 13.69 2.33
CA PHE A 39 4.80 12.26 2.29
C PHE A 39 5.92 11.84 3.25
N PRO A 40 5.85 10.62 3.82
CA PRO A 40 6.95 10.06 4.61
C PRO A 40 8.26 10.02 3.83
N ALA A 41 9.40 10.34 4.45
CA ALA A 41 10.72 10.33 3.79
C ALA A 41 11.02 8.99 3.12
N SER A 42 10.69 7.87 3.76
CA SER A 42 10.94 6.56 3.18
C SER A 42 10.14 6.32 1.89
N TYR A 43 8.89 6.78 1.82
CA TYR A 43 8.07 6.72 0.61
C TYR A 43 8.55 7.73 -0.44
N ARG A 44 9.00 8.93 -0.05
CA ARG A 44 9.66 9.87 -0.97
C ARG A 44 10.89 9.23 -1.61
N ARG A 45 11.74 8.58 -0.81
CA ARG A 45 12.91 7.82 -1.29
C ARG A 45 12.50 6.64 -2.17
N PHE A 46 11.46 5.90 -1.81
CA PHE A 46 10.93 4.82 -2.64
C PHE A 46 10.53 5.35 -4.02
N CYS A 47 9.86 6.49 -4.07
CA CYS A 47 9.46 7.12 -5.33
C CYS A 47 10.68 7.39 -6.21
N THR A 48 11.74 8.02 -5.70
CA THR A 48 12.92 8.41 -6.49
C THR A 48 13.92 7.28 -6.74
N GLU A 49 13.94 6.24 -5.91
CA GLU A 49 14.88 5.12 -6.01
C GLU A 49 14.30 3.93 -6.80
N LEU A 50 13.00 3.62 -6.66
CA LEU A 50 12.35 2.45 -7.29
C LEU A 50 11.21 2.81 -8.23
N GLY A 51 10.42 3.83 -7.86
CA GLY A 51 9.27 4.26 -8.66
C GLY A 51 8.03 3.35 -8.50
N PRO A 52 7.03 3.48 -9.39
CA PRO A 52 5.82 2.69 -9.38
C PRO A 52 6.14 1.25 -9.77
N GLY A 53 5.31 0.33 -9.32
CA GLY A 53 5.44 -1.06 -9.73
C GLY A 53 4.90 -2.00 -8.68
N ARG A 54 5.13 -3.28 -8.94
CA ARG A 54 4.73 -4.36 -8.02
C ARG A 54 5.97 -4.86 -7.29
N LEU A 55 5.89 -4.88 -5.96
CA LEU A 55 6.82 -5.66 -5.15
C LEU A 55 6.21 -7.06 -5.02
N GLY A 56 6.92 -8.08 -5.52
CA GLY A 56 6.41 -9.44 -5.60
C GLY A 56 4.99 -9.54 -6.19
N ASP A 57 4.17 -10.42 -5.64
CA ASP A 57 2.78 -10.61 -6.07
C ASP A 57 1.76 -9.86 -5.20
N LEU A 58 2.19 -9.02 -4.26
CA LEU A 58 1.33 -8.67 -3.12
C LEU A 58 1.07 -7.18 -2.98
N LEU A 59 2.07 -6.33 -3.27
CA LEU A 59 1.91 -4.88 -3.15
C LEU A 59 2.15 -4.24 -4.50
N GLU A 60 1.17 -3.48 -4.97
CA GLU A 60 1.32 -2.57 -6.09
C GLU A 60 1.41 -1.15 -5.53
N PHE A 61 2.50 -0.46 -5.85
CA PHE A 61 2.74 0.91 -5.44
C PHE A 61 2.61 1.86 -6.62
N TRP A 62 2.00 2.99 -6.29
CA TRP A 62 1.86 4.15 -7.13
C TRP A 62 2.81 5.22 -6.66
N VAL A 63 3.21 6.11 -7.55
CA VAL A 63 4.08 7.23 -7.18
C VAL A 63 3.65 8.50 -7.90
N PRO A 64 4.10 9.69 -7.45
CA PRO A 64 3.85 10.98 -8.11
C PRO A 64 4.42 11.06 -9.54
N TRP A 65 3.72 10.48 -10.52
CA TRP A 65 4.20 10.47 -11.90
C TRP A 65 3.84 11.75 -12.67
N PRO A 66 4.77 12.33 -13.44
CA PRO A 66 4.49 13.52 -14.25
C PRO A 66 3.69 13.21 -15.53
N VAL A 67 3.62 11.95 -15.96
CA VAL A 67 2.98 11.57 -17.23
C VAL A 67 1.53 11.15 -17.04
N LYS A 68 0.62 11.84 -17.74
CA LYS A 68 -0.81 11.50 -17.81
C LYS A 68 -0.97 10.10 -18.43
N GLY A 69 -1.68 9.20 -17.74
CA GLY A 69 -2.05 7.88 -18.26
C GLY A 69 -1.08 6.74 -17.94
N PHE A 70 0.10 7.03 -17.39
CA PHE A 70 0.91 6.02 -16.69
C PHE A 70 0.26 5.70 -15.33
N PHE A 71 0.61 4.58 -14.71
CA PHE A 71 0.02 4.02 -13.46
C PHE A 71 -0.53 5.09 -12.49
N ASP A 72 -1.73 4.81 -11.95
CA ASP A 72 -2.53 5.71 -11.10
C ASP A 72 -1.65 6.49 -10.10
N VAL A 73 -1.80 7.82 -10.05
CA VAL A 73 -1.00 8.68 -9.16
C VAL A 73 -1.61 8.76 -7.75
N PRO A 74 -0.81 9.09 -6.71
CA PRO A 74 -1.34 9.30 -5.37
C PRO A 74 -2.50 10.30 -5.34
N ARG A 75 -3.56 9.93 -4.63
CA ARG A 75 -4.83 10.68 -4.62
C ARG A 75 -5.47 10.66 -3.24
N ASP A 76 -6.06 11.79 -2.88
CA ASP A 76 -6.87 11.93 -1.67
C ASP A 76 -8.22 11.24 -1.89
N ILE A 77 -8.49 10.18 -1.12
CA ILE A 77 -9.74 9.43 -1.18
C ILE A 77 -10.64 9.64 0.03
N ARG A 78 -10.37 10.65 0.88
CA ARG A 78 -11.14 10.90 2.12
C ARG A 78 -12.66 10.94 1.91
N ALA A 79 -13.13 11.44 0.76
CA ALA A 79 -14.56 11.51 0.44
C ALA A 79 -15.22 10.12 0.42
N ARG A 80 -14.45 9.07 0.13
CA ARG A 80 -14.86 7.67 0.10
C ARG A 80 -14.74 6.98 1.47
N LEU A 81 -14.11 7.64 2.44
CA LEU A 81 -13.94 7.17 3.82
C LEU A 81 -14.90 7.84 4.81
N SER A 82 -15.95 8.50 4.30
CA SER A 82 -17.00 9.11 5.12
C SER A 82 -17.77 8.09 5.97
N VAL A 83 -17.78 6.82 5.54
CA VAL A 83 -18.35 5.71 6.27
C VAL A 83 -17.43 4.50 6.14
N VAL A 84 -16.69 4.15 7.20
CA VAL A 84 -15.90 2.90 7.26
C VAL A 84 -16.16 2.15 8.55
N LYS A 85 -15.98 0.84 8.54
CA LYS A 85 -15.93 0.02 9.77
C LYS A 85 -14.49 -0.16 10.23
N ASP A 86 -14.30 -0.20 11.54
CA ASP A 86 -13.02 -0.64 12.09
C ASP A 86 -12.82 -2.16 11.91
N ALA A 87 -11.62 -2.64 12.27
CA ALA A 87 -11.28 -4.04 12.11
C ALA A 87 -12.09 -5.01 12.99
N SER A 88 -12.74 -4.53 14.04
CA SER A 88 -13.59 -5.32 14.94
C SER A 88 -15.04 -5.43 14.46
N GLY A 89 -15.40 -4.74 13.36
CA GLY A 89 -16.78 -4.63 12.90
C GLY A 89 -17.60 -3.59 13.67
N GLY A 90 -16.94 -2.84 14.56
CA GLY A 90 -17.48 -1.74 15.35
C GLY A 90 -17.88 -0.53 14.52
N GLY A 91 -18.59 0.40 15.17
CA GLY A 91 -19.34 1.50 14.56
C GLY A 91 -18.51 2.46 13.69
N ARG A 92 -19.23 3.13 12.78
CA ARG A 92 -18.72 3.94 11.66
C ARG A 92 -17.78 5.09 12.09
N GLN A 93 -16.47 4.88 12.05
CA GLN A 93 -15.49 5.95 12.19
C GLN A 93 -15.38 6.66 10.84
N ALA A 94 -15.79 7.93 10.75
CA ALA A 94 -15.51 8.71 9.54
C ALA A 94 -14.03 9.12 9.58
N VAL A 95 -13.27 8.85 8.52
CA VAL A 95 -11.96 9.49 8.35
C VAL A 95 -12.22 10.85 7.74
N THR A 96 -12.13 11.88 8.56
CA THR A 96 -12.41 13.27 8.13
C THR A 96 -11.15 13.96 7.60
N GLU A 97 -10.00 13.41 7.95
CA GLU A 97 -8.68 13.84 7.56
C GLU A 97 -8.29 13.35 6.16
N LYS A 98 -7.13 13.79 5.69
CA LYS A 98 -6.57 13.34 4.42
C LYS A 98 -6.23 11.85 4.50
N ALA A 99 -6.68 11.09 3.51
CA ALA A 99 -6.27 9.71 3.31
C ALA A 99 -5.77 9.57 1.89
N ILE A 100 -4.46 9.35 1.75
CA ILE A 100 -3.84 9.33 0.43
C ILE A 100 -3.67 7.88 0.01
N GLN A 101 -4.35 7.52 -1.07
CA GLN A 101 -4.14 6.24 -1.72
C GLN A 101 -2.82 6.26 -2.48
N ILE A 102 -2.03 5.22 -2.27
CA ILE A 102 -0.69 5.04 -2.85
C ILE A 102 -0.53 3.68 -3.54
N GLY A 103 -1.62 2.93 -3.74
CA GLY A 103 -1.54 1.63 -4.39
C GLY A 103 -2.65 0.67 -4.00
N TYR A 104 -2.35 -0.62 -4.09
CA TYR A 104 -3.20 -1.72 -3.67
C TYR A 104 -2.43 -2.86 -3.01
N VAL A 105 -3.12 -3.56 -2.13
CA VAL A 105 -2.75 -4.90 -1.65
C VAL A 105 -3.51 -5.92 -2.48
N VAL A 106 -2.81 -6.87 -3.08
CA VAL A 106 -3.37 -7.97 -3.86
C VAL A 106 -3.78 -9.11 -2.92
N LEU A 107 -5.02 -9.58 -3.05
CA LEU A 107 -5.63 -10.59 -2.16
C LEU A 107 -5.97 -11.90 -2.89
N GLY A 108 -5.69 -11.98 -4.20
CA GLY A 108 -5.82 -13.19 -5.04
C GLY A 108 -5.93 -12.82 -6.52
N GLY A 109 -5.18 -13.48 -7.42
CA GLY A 109 -5.05 -13.09 -8.82
C GLY A 109 -4.43 -11.71 -9.04
N ALA A 110 -4.01 -11.38 -10.26
CA ALA A 110 -3.48 -10.04 -10.56
C ALA A 110 -4.60 -8.98 -10.47
N PRO A 111 -4.39 -7.85 -9.78
CA PRO A 111 -5.38 -6.77 -9.76
C PRO A 111 -5.53 -6.21 -11.18
N ILE A 112 -6.76 -5.83 -11.54
CA ILE A 112 -6.99 -5.04 -12.75
C ILE A 112 -6.79 -3.58 -12.34
N PRO A 113 -5.83 -2.84 -12.95
CA PRO A 113 -5.62 -1.43 -12.63
C PRO A 113 -6.94 -0.66 -12.68
N ARG A 114 -7.18 0.21 -11.69
CA ARG A 114 -8.38 1.06 -11.54
C ARG A 114 -9.69 0.36 -11.18
N VAL A 115 -9.71 -0.97 -11.05
CA VAL A 115 -10.92 -1.69 -10.64
C VAL A 115 -10.77 -2.16 -9.21
N ILE A 116 -11.49 -1.48 -8.31
CA ILE A 116 -11.70 -2.01 -6.96
C ILE A 116 -12.50 -3.30 -7.12
N SER A 117 -11.89 -4.41 -6.74
CA SER A 117 -12.47 -5.73 -6.88
C SER A 117 -12.41 -6.49 -5.56
N SER A 118 -13.06 -7.64 -5.51
CA SER A 118 -12.92 -8.57 -4.39
C SER A 118 -11.52 -9.18 -4.25
N ARG A 119 -10.61 -8.87 -5.17
CA ARG A 119 -9.24 -9.39 -5.26
C ARG A 119 -8.18 -8.39 -4.78
N SER A 120 -8.60 -7.21 -4.31
CA SER A 120 -7.69 -6.13 -3.93
C SER A 120 -8.25 -5.27 -2.81
N ALA A 121 -7.37 -4.74 -1.95
CA ALA A 121 -7.70 -3.65 -1.03
C ALA A 121 -6.88 -2.39 -1.36
N GLU A 122 -7.45 -1.21 -1.22
CA GLU A 122 -6.73 0.05 -1.50
C GLU A 122 -5.69 0.30 -0.43
N LEU A 123 -4.44 0.56 -0.82
CA LEU A 123 -3.36 0.89 0.10
C LEU A 123 -3.30 2.40 0.33
N LEU A 124 -3.38 2.81 1.60
CA LEU A 124 -3.48 4.19 2.02
C LEU A 124 -2.40 4.57 3.02
N LEU A 125 -1.94 5.81 2.96
CA LEU A 125 -1.25 6.49 4.06
C LEU A 125 -2.21 7.50 4.72
N LEU A 126 -2.16 7.60 6.05
CA LEU A 126 -2.94 8.56 6.85
C LEU A 126 -1.98 9.56 7.51
N PRO A 127 -1.71 10.73 6.89
CA PRO A 127 -0.75 11.71 7.43
C PRO A 127 -1.14 12.29 8.80
N SER A 128 -2.43 12.23 9.15
CA SER A 128 -2.94 12.66 10.45
C SER A 128 -2.58 11.71 11.60
N GLU A 129 -2.07 10.52 11.31
CA GLU A 129 -1.60 9.56 12.30
C GLU A 129 -0.07 9.39 12.19
N PRO A 130 0.70 10.38 12.68
CA PRO A 130 2.15 10.32 12.68
C PRO A 130 2.65 9.21 13.59
N THR A 131 3.80 8.66 13.26
CA THR A 131 4.46 7.62 14.05
C THR A 131 5.87 8.07 14.43
N GLU A 132 6.90 7.26 14.17
CA GLU A 132 8.29 7.62 14.49
C GLU A 132 8.90 8.49 13.38
N GLY A 133 9.51 9.60 13.76
CA GLY A 133 10.12 10.53 12.82
C GLY A 133 9.09 11.23 11.94
N ASP A 134 9.28 11.17 10.63
CA ASP A 134 8.39 11.75 9.61
C ASP A 134 7.49 10.71 8.94
N GLU A 135 7.36 9.53 9.55
CA GLU A 135 6.51 8.44 9.07
C GLU A 135 5.07 8.55 9.56
N CYS A 136 4.15 7.87 8.87
CA CYS A 136 2.75 7.77 9.26
C CYS A 136 2.20 6.36 9.04
N ALA A 137 1.08 6.06 9.70
CA ALA A 137 0.45 4.76 9.63
C ALA A 137 -0.09 4.45 8.23
N LEU A 138 0.06 3.19 7.82
CA LEU A 138 -0.47 2.65 6.57
C LEU A 138 -1.65 1.74 6.84
N TYR A 139 -2.64 1.86 5.97
CA TYR A 139 -3.91 1.17 6.06
C TYR A 139 -4.25 0.51 4.74
N ALA A 140 -5.08 -0.52 4.77
CA ALA A 140 -5.84 -0.91 3.60
C ALA A 140 -7.34 -0.77 3.80
N LEU A 141 -8.01 -0.32 2.74
CA LEU A 141 -9.45 -0.24 2.64
C LEU A 141 -9.97 -1.50 1.94
N ASP A 142 -10.60 -2.37 2.71
CA ASP A 142 -11.16 -3.63 2.24
C ASP A 142 -12.63 -3.44 1.83
N HIS A 143 -12.91 -3.70 0.55
CA HIS A 143 -14.22 -3.50 -0.08
C HIS A 143 -15.07 -4.77 -0.16
N ARG A 144 -14.59 -5.91 0.34
CA ARG A 144 -15.24 -7.22 0.12
C ARG A 144 -16.54 -7.43 0.91
N THR A 145 -16.86 -6.53 1.83
CA THR A 145 -18.10 -6.60 2.60
C THR A 145 -19.30 -6.13 1.76
N SER A 146 -19.93 -7.06 1.04
CA SER A 146 -21.16 -6.78 0.29
C SER A 146 -22.25 -6.24 1.23
N GLY A 147 -22.85 -5.09 0.88
CA GLY A 147 -23.93 -4.46 1.65
C GLY A 147 -23.51 -3.76 2.95
N ALA A 148 -22.21 -3.71 3.27
CA ALA A 148 -21.69 -2.97 4.43
C ALA A 148 -20.61 -1.96 4.01
N PRO A 149 -20.39 -0.89 4.81
CA PRO A 149 -19.29 0.04 4.56
C PRO A 149 -17.94 -0.67 4.51
N PRO A 150 -17.00 -0.21 3.68
CA PRO A 150 -15.68 -0.82 3.59
C PRO A 150 -14.96 -0.77 4.93
N ARG A 151 -14.10 -1.76 5.16
CA ARG A 151 -13.37 -1.91 6.42
C ARG A 151 -12.00 -1.29 6.29
N LEU A 152 -11.65 -0.42 7.23
CA LEU A 152 -10.33 0.19 7.32
C LEU A 152 -9.45 -0.65 8.26
N VAL A 153 -8.31 -1.10 7.78
CA VAL A 153 -7.42 -2.01 8.52
C VAL A 153 -6.01 -1.45 8.55
N LYS A 154 -5.48 -1.24 9.75
CA LYS A 154 -4.08 -0.82 9.93
C LYS A 154 -3.15 -1.95 9.55
N LEU A 155 -2.19 -1.67 8.67
CA LEU A 155 -1.20 -2.64 8.20
C LEU A 155 0.11 -2.48 8.92
N ALA A 156 0.63 -1.25 8.94
CA ALA A 156 1.96 -0.96 9.42
C ALA A 156 2.00 0.43 10.03
N ARG A 157 3.02 0.67 10.86
CA ARG A 157 3.26 1.98 11.48
C ARG A 157 4.05 2.90 10.56
N SER A 158 4.81 2.37 9.60
CA SER A 158 5.64 3.13 8.67
C SER A 158 5.72 2.41 7.32
N PHE A 159 6.12 3.14 6.27
CA PHE A 159 6.24 2.53 4.94
C PHE A 159 7.32 1.43 4.89
N PRO A 160 8.50 1.57 5.53
CA PRO A 160 9.48 0.48 5.63
C PRO A 160 8.94 -0.74 6.35
N SER A 161 8.20 -0.55 7.46
CA SER A 161 7.57 -1.65 8.18
C SER A 161 6.56 -2.39 7.30
N LEU A 162 5.78 -1.69 6.47
CA LEU A 162 4.87 -2.35 5.53
C LEU A 162 5.62 -3.27 4.56
N VAL A 163 6.70 -2.79 3.95
CA VAL A 163 7.47 -3.60 2.99
C VAL A 163 8.14 -4.78 3.70
N GLN A 164 8.63 -4.58 4.93
CA GLN A 164 9.28 -5.62 5.71
C GLN A 164 8.32 -6.69 6.22
N GLU A 165 7.19 -6.29 6.81
CA GLU A 165 6.14 -7.19 7.29
C GLU A 165 5.43 -7.90 6.14
N GLY A 166 5.27 -7.18 5.02
CA GLY A 166 4.67 -7.69 3.79
C GLY A 166 5.49 -8.79 3.11
N PHE A 167 6.83 -8.69 3.14
CA PHE A 167 7.68 -9.62 2.39
C PHE A 167 8.79 -10.26 3.21
N ALA A 168 9.66 -9.47 3.85
CA ALA A 168 10.84 -9.97 4.55
C ALA A 168 10.50 -10.91 5.73
N ALA A 169 9.38 -10.65 6.42
CA ALA A 169 8.93 -11.49 7.52
C ALA A 169 8.12 -12.75 7.08
N LYS A 170 7.91 -12.97 5.77
CA LYS A 170 7.05 -14.04 5.21
C LYS A 170 5.62 -14.07 5.81
N ARG A 171 5.05 -12.92 6.20
CA ARG A 171 3.92 -12.84 7.15
C ARG A 171 2.77 -11.92 6.72
N LEU A 172 2.43 -11.84 5.43
CA LEU A 172 1.12 -11.29 5.06
C LEU A 172 -0.05 -12.14 5.58
N CYS A 173 0.18 -13.42 5.86
CA CYS A 173 -0.75 -14.30 6.59
C CYS A 173 -1.06 -13.83 8.02
N LYS A 174 -0.38 -12.79 8.52
CA LYS A 174 -0.69 -12.14 9.80
C LYS A 174 -1.34 -10.76 9.65
N LEU A 175 -1.57 -10.28 8.41
CA LEU A 175 -2.33 -9.05 8.25
C LEU A 175 -3.71 -9.24 8.87
N PRO A 176 -4.27 -8.22 9.56
CA PRO A 176 -5.54 -8.37 10.26
C PRO A 176 -6.73 -8.70 9.35
N PHE A 177 -6.56 -8.71 8.02
CA PHE A 177 -7.54 -9.25 7.08
C PHE A 177 -7.74 -10.76 7.22
N VAL A 178 -6.68 -11.52 7.48
CA VAL A 178 -6.68 -13.00 7.56
C VAL A 178 -7.18 -13.50 8.93
N ALA A 179 -7.18 -12.65 9.95
CA ALA A 179 -7.67 -12.99 11.29
C ALA A 179 -9.11 -12.51 11.56
N ALA A 180 -9.78 -11.91 10.57
CA ALA A 180 -11.13 -11.38 10.74
C ALA A 180 -12.21 -12.40 10.33
N PRO A 181 -13.43 -12.32 10.89
CA PRO A 181 -14.53 -13.20 10.50
C PRO A 181 -14.76 -13.20 8.98
N GLY A 182 -14.73 -14.38 8.35
CA GLY A 182 -14.80 -14.55 6.89
C GLY A 182 -13.44 -14.73 6.19
N ALA A 183 -12.36 -14.82 6.96
CA ALA A 183 -11.02 -14.98 6.42
C ALA A 183 -10.69 -16.36 5.83
N ASP A 184 -11.53 -17.35 6.07
CA ASP A 184 -11.37 -18.72 5.58
C ASP A 184 -11.57 -18.82 4.04
N GLN A 185 -11.90 -17.71 3.37
CA GLN A 185 -12.10 -17.60 1.92
C GLN A 185 -10.82 -17.23 1.15
N PHE A 186 -9.66 -17.19 1.80
CA PHE A 186 -8.41 -16.74 1.19
C PHE A 186 -7.51 -17.93 0.84
N GLU A 187 -7.48 -18.33 -0.43
CA GLU A 187 -6.32 -19.05 -0.96
C GLU A 187 -5.17 -18.06 -1.07
N MET A 188 -4.13 -18.25 -0.26
CA MET A 188 -2.90 -17.49 -0.41
C MET A 188 -2.23 -17.91 -1.71
N GLU A 189 -2.44 -17.17 -2.80
CA GLU A 189 -1.58 -17.25 -3.98
C GLU A 189 -0.26 -16.49 -3.70
N TYR A 190 0.43 -16.86 -2.62
CA TYR A 190 1.85 -16.56 -2.52
C TYR A 190 2.59 -17.73 -3.13
N HIS A 191 3.07 -17.53 -4.37
CA HIS A 191 4.08 -18.38 -4.97
C HIS A 191 5.42 -17.70 -4.73
N PRO A 192 6.08 -17.90 -3.57
CA PRO A 192 7.49 -17.61 -3.50
C PRO A 192 8.08 -18.46 -4.62
N ARG A 193 8.71 -17.86 -5.62
CA ARG A 193 9.62 -18.64 -6.43
C ARG A 193 10.48 -19.41 -5.44
N GLU A 194 10.38 -20.73 -5.56
CA GLU A 194 11.14 -21.71 -4.81
C GLU A 194 12.56 -21.18 -4.66
N LEU A 195 12.86 -20.60 -3.51
CA LEU A 195 14.24 -20.40 -3.12
C LEU A 195 14.76 -21.83 -2.97
N PRO A 196 15.81 -22.24 -3.70
CA PRO A 196 16.37 -23.56 -3.52
C PRO A 196 16.65 -23.73 -2.02
N ALA A 197 16.13 -24.83 -1.46
CA ALA A 197 16.42 -25.18 -0.08
C ALA A 197 17.95 -25.28 0.10
N PRO A 198 18.49 -24.90 1.28
CA PRO A 198 19.91 -25.04 1.56
C PRO A 198 20.40 -26.49 1.40
#